data_AF-A0AAD7NYR5-F1
#
_entry.id   AF-A0AAD7NYR5-F1
#
_cell.length_a   1.000
_cell.length_b   1.000
_cell.length_c   1.000
_cell.angle_alpha   90.00
_cell.angle_beta   90.00
_cell.angle_gamma   90.00
#
_symmetry.space_group_name_H-M   'P 1'
#
loop_
_entity.id
_entity.type
_entity.pdbx_description
1 polymer ?
#
loop_
_entity_poly.entity_id
_entity_poly.type
_entity_poly.pdbx_seq_one_letter_code
_entity_poly.pdbx_strand_id
1 'polypeptide(L)'
;YVAKKIFDIGKGRGIEITPAVNETTLSRDLLALKRLAFFHKGFLERAVEQQIDSELADFSISGAFMIQIQNDSEANDETELADAYLVELLRASSVVQKFTGTFGASQDTDKLTCTILAFNHFIMEDTACLLAFADLQGDTCAGSRHKGSLIIFDPMTHTIHGESRPGDHGHKGIHETINNHDCNIFCTALGL
;
A
#
# COMPACT_ATOMS: atom_id res chain seq x y z
N TYR A 1 -7.45 13.99 10.24
CA TYR A 1 -6.20 13.43 9.66
C TYR A 1 -5.49 12.62 10.73
N VAL A 2 -4.62 11.70 10.33
CA VAL A 2 -3.69 10.94 11.16
C VAL A 2 -2.28 11.21 10.65
N ALA A 3 -1.33 11.49 11.55
CA ALA A 3 0.07 11.67 11.22
C ALA A 3 0.88 10.48 11.74
N LYS A 4 1.71 9.89 10.88
CA LYS A 4 2.52 8.71 11.16
C LYS A 4 4.01 9.08 11.11
N LYS A 5 4.79 8.53 12.04
CA LYS A 5 6.25 8.57 12.04
C LYS A 5 6.79 7.23 12.49
N ILE A 6 8.02 6.92 12.11
CA ILE A 6 8.72 5.72 12.54
C ILE A 6 9.32 5.97 13.93
N PHE A 7 9.22 4.98 14.80
CA PHE A 7 9.82 4.99 16.13
C PHE A 7 10.63 3.72 16.35
N ASP A 8 11.79 3.85 17.01
CA ASP A 8 12.53 2.69 17.50
C ASP A 8 11.90 2.17 18.79
N ILE A 9 11.70 0.85 18.87
CA ILE A 9 11.16 0.14 20.04
C ILE A 9 12.21 -0.73 20.74
N GLY A 10 13.50 -0.58 20.40
CA GLY A 10 14.66 -1.13 21.11
C GLY A 10 14.92 -2.63 20.93
N LYS A 11 14.15 -3.32 20.07
CA LYS A 11 14.29 -4.76 19.78
C LYS A 11 14.69 -5.07 18.33
N GLY A 12 15.07 -4.05 17.56
CA GLY A 12 15.39 -4.15 16.13
C GLY A 12 16.86 -4.42 15.82
N ARG A 13 17.22 -4.40 14.53
CA ARG A 13 18.59 -4.66 14.00
C ARG A 13 19.63 -3.57 14.31
N GLY A 14 19.38 -2.70 15.30
CA GLY A 14 20.31 -1.63 15.69
C GLY A 14 20.46 -0.50 14.68
N ILE A 15 19.47 -0.28 13.80
CA ILE A 15 19.44 0.90 12.93
C ILE A 15 18.86 2.06 13.73
N GLU A 16 19.69 3.06 13.99
CA GLU A 16 19.26 4.32 14.57
C GLU A 16 18.26 5.02 13.64
N ILE A 17 17.07 5.33 14.16
CA ILE A 17 16.04 6.07 13.42
C ILE A 17 16.34 7.56 13.55
N THR A 18 17.24 8.05 12.70
CA THR A 18 17.49 9.48 12.56
C THR A 18 16.35 10.17 11.81
N PRO A 19 16.18 11.51 11.91
CA PRO A 19 15.17 12.23 11.15
C PRO A 19 15.25 11.98 9.64
N ALA A 20 16.45 11.91 9.07
CA ALA A 20 16.66 11.61 7.65
C ALA A 20 16.24 10.17 7.27
N VAL A 21 16.48 9.18 8.15
CA VAL A 21 16.00 7.81 7.96
C VAL A 21 14.48 7.74 8.04
N ASN A 22 13.87 8.45 8.98
CA ASN A 22 12.42 8.57 9.10
C ASN A 22 11.81 9.20 7.84
N GLU A 23 12.32 10.35 7.39
CA GLU A 23 11.85 11.03 6.18
C GLU A 23 11.95 10.14 4.93
N THR A 24 13.10 9.48 4.74
CA THR A 24 13.32 8.58 3.60
C THR A 24 12.34 7.40 3.64
N THR A 25 12.07 6.86 4.82
CA THR A 25 11.12 5.74 5.00
C THR A 25 9.69 6.18 4.72
N LEU A 26 9.27 7.33 5.26
CA LEU A 26 7.93 7.87 5.00
C LEU A 26 7.72 8.27 3.54
N SER A 27 8.77 8.75 2.86
CA SER A 27 8.76 9.03 1.43
C SER A 27 8.53 7.77 0.60
N ARG A 28 9.12 6.64 1.02
CA ARG A 28 8.91 5.32 0.39
C ARG A 28 7.48 4.82 0.61
N ASP A 29 6.93 5.00 1.80
CA ASP A 29 5.52 4.66 2.08
C ASP A 29 4.55 5.50 1.23
N LEU A 30 4.81 6.81 1.12
CA LEU A 30 4.06 7.68 0.22
C LEU A 30 4.18 7.21 -1.23
N LEU A 31 5.38 6.86 -1.70
CA LEU A 31 5.61 6.37 -3.06
C LEU A 31 4.85 5.06 -3.32
N ALA A 32 4.82 4.13 -2.36
CA ALA A 32 4.06 2.89 -2.48
C ALA A 32 2.56 3.17 -2.66
N LEU A 33 1.99 4.07 -1.86
CA LEU A 33 0.58 4.46 -1.96
C LEU A 33 0.27 5.17 -3.29
N LYS A 34 1.17 6.05 -3.77
CA LYS A 34 1.02 6.72 -5.08
C LYS A 34 1.12 5.74 -6.24
N ARG A 35 2.04 4.78 -6.19
CA ARG A 35 2.14 3.69 -7.18
C ARG A 35 0.87 2.84 -7.20
N LEU A 36 0.36 2.46 -6.03
CA LEU A 36 -0.89 1.71 -5.95
C LEU A 36 -2.05 2.47 -6.59
N ALA A 37 -2.17 3.78 -6.33
CA ALA A 37 -3.17 4.62 -6.97
C ALA A 37 -2.98 4.74 -8.50
N PHE A 38 -1.72 4.81 -8.97
CA PHE A 38 -1.39 4.80 -10.39
C PHE A 38 -1.86 3.50 -11.07
N PHE A 39 -1.50 2.35 -10.51
CA PHE A 39 -1.92 1.07 -11.07
C PHE A 39 -3.43 0.84 -10.95
N HIS A 40 -4.07 1.34 -9.90
CA HIS A 40 -5.53 1.23 -9.76
C HIS A 40 -6.25 1.86 -10.95
N LYS A 41 -5.75 3.01 -11.43
CA LYS A 41 -6.28 3.64 -12.64
C LYS A 41 -6.12 2.73 -13.87
N GLY A 42 -4.92 2.18 -14.10
CA GLY A 42 -4.67 1.26 -15.22
C GLY A 42 -5.49 -0.03 -15.15
N PHE A 43 -5.71 -0.55 -13.94
CA PHE A 43 -6.57 -1.71 -13.71
C PHE A 43 -8.02 -1.44 -14.11
N LEU A 44 -8.57 -0.29 -13.72
CA LEU A 44 -9.93 0.11 -14.11
C LEU A 44 -10.03 0.33 -15.63
N GLU A 45 -9.01 0.92 -16.25
CA GLU A 45 -8.94 1.07 -17.71
C GLU A 45 -8.96 -0.30 -18.41
N ARG A 46 -8.14 -1.26 -17.94
CA ARG A 46 -8.14 -2.63 -18.45
C ARG A 46 -9.49 -3.33 -18.25
N ALA A 47 -10.14 -3.13 -17.11
CA ALA A 47 -11.46 -3.71 -16.84
C ALA A 47 -12.54 -3.19 -17.80
N VAL A 48 -12.49 -1.91 -18.18
CA VAL A 48 -13.37 -1.31 -19.19
C VAL A 48 -13.09 -1.90 -20.57
N GLU A 49 -11.82 -2.05 -20.94
CA GLU A 49 -11.42 -2.67 -22.23
C GLU A 49 -11.91 -4.11 -22.35
N GLN A 50 -11.87 -4.87 -21.26
CA GLN A 50 -12.36 -6.25 -21.19
C GLN A 50 -13.87 -6.35 -20.89
N GLN A 51 -14.58 -5.22 -20.75
CA GLN A 51 -16.01 -5.12 -20.50
C GLN A 51 -16.49 -5.80 -19.20
N ILE A 52 -15.65 -5.80 -18.16
CA ILE A 52 -15.98 -6.38 -16.84
C ILE A 52 -16.03 -5.36 -15.71
N ASP A 53 -15.90 -4.06 -16.00
CA ASP A 53 -15.87 -2.99 -15.01
C ASP A 53 -17.08 -3.01 -14.06
N SER A 54 -18.27 -3.29 -14.60
CA SER A 54 -19.50 -3.42 -13.79
C SER A 54 -19.53 -4.66 -12.89
N GLU A 55 -18.72 -5.67 -13.20
CA GLU A 55 -18.59 -6.90 -12.42
C GLU A 55 -17.55 -6.81 -11.31
N LEU A 56 -16.74 -5.76 -11.25
CA LEU A 56 -15.76 -5.57 -10.18
C LEU A 56 -16.41 -4.97 -8.92
N ALA A 57 -15.81 -5.22 -7.77
CA ALA A 57 -16.17 -4.48 -6.55
C ALA A 57 -15.58 -3.06 -6.60
N ASP A 58 -16.32 -2.09 -6.07
CA ASP A 58 -15.84 -0.71 -5.97
C ASP A 58 -14.87 -0.54 -4.80
N PHE A 59 -13.70 0.01 -5.08
CA PHE A 59 -12.72 0.39 -4.07
C PHE A 59 -11.90 1.59 -4.53
N SER A 60 -11.24 2.23 -3.58
CA SER A 60 -10.37 3.39 -3.82
C SER A 60 -9.07 3.25 -3.04
N ILE A 61 -8.06 4.02 -3.43
CA ILE A 61 -6.77 4.07 -2.75
C ILE A 61 -6.73 5.33 -1.89
N SER A 62 -6.28 5.18 -0.63
CA SER A 62 -6.10 6.29 0.30
C SER A 62 -5.16 7.35 -0.29
N GLY A 63 -5.43 8.61 0.04
CA GLY A 63 -4.55 9.74 -0.25
C GLY A 63 -3.68 10.06 0.94
N ALA A 64 -2.39 10.34 0.69
CA ALA A 64 -1.45 10.83 1.69
C ALA A 64 -0.60 11.99 1.18
N PHE A 65 -0.03 12.74 2.11
CA PHE A 65 0.99 13.76 1.91
C PHE A 65 1.96 13.79 3.08
N MET A 66 3.14 14.39 2.90
CA MET A 66 4.11 14.58 3.99
C MET A 66 4.05 15.99 4.56
N ILE A 67 4.31 16.10 5.86
CA ILE A 67 4.57 17.35 6.54
C ILE A 67 5.91 17.26 7.28
N GLN A 68 6.55 18.40 7.45
CA GLN A 68 7.75 18.56 8.28
C GLN A 68 7.46 19.62 9.34
N ILE A 69 7.90 19.37 10.57
CA ILE A 69 7.80 20.33 11.67
C ILE A 69 9.18 20.94 11.88
N GLN A 70 9.30 22.24 11.62
CA GLN A 70 10.52 23.00 11.94
C GLN A 70 10.49 23.39 13.42
N ASN A 71 11.56 23.10 14.15
CA ASN A 71 11.76 23.61 15.51
C ASN A 71 12.44 24.97 15.39
N ASP A 72 11.72 26.05 15.73
CA ASP A 72 12.30 27.38 15.87
C ASP A 72 13.10 27.45 17.19
N SER A 73 14.28 26.85 17.19
CA SER A 73 15.25 27.01 18.27
C SER A 73 16.04 28.29 18.01
N GLU A 74 15.66 29.41 18.64
CA GLU A 74 16.35 30.72 18.54
C GLU A 74 17.80 30.75 19.11
N ALA A 75 18.49 29.62 19.26
CA ALA A 75 19.82 29.60 19.84
C ALA A 75 20.75 28.65 19.08
N ASN A 76 21.69 29.26 18.36
CA ASN A 76 22.99 28.78 17.90
C ASN A 76 23.33 27.27 18.01
N ASP A 77 23.84 26.79 16.88
CA ASP A 77 24.54 25.53 16.60
C ASP A 77 23.67 24.30 16.28
N GLU A 78 23.88 23.83 15.05
CA GLU A 78 23.35 22.65 14.37
C GLU A 78 21.83 22.68 14.08
N THR A 79 21.49 22.82 12.80
CA THR A 79 20.15 22.58 12.23
C THR A 79 19.61 21.24 12.74
N GLU A 80 18.83 21.28 13.81
CA GLU A 80 18.07 20.13 14.29
C GLU A 80 17.16 19.71 13.12
N LEU A 81 17.40 18.52 12.55
CA LEU A 81 16.64 18.06 11.39
C LEU A 81 15.15 18.00 11.75
N ALA A 82 14.33 18.65 10.92
CA ALA A 82 12.88 18.72 11.09
C ALA A 82 12.26 17.33 11.16
N ASP A 83 11.35 17.12 12.12
CA ASP A 83 10.63 15.86 12.26
C ASP A 83 9.59 15.73 11.12
N ALA A 84 9.66 14.63 10.35
CA ALA A 84 8.78 14.37 9.23
C ALA A 84 7.64 13.41 9.59
N TYR A 85 6.46 13.63 9.00
CA TYR A 85 5.27 12.79 9.19
C TYR A 85 4.57 12.50 7.86
N LEU A 86 4.07 11.27 7.71
CA LEU A 86 3.12 10.91 6.66
C LEU A 86 1.69 11.12 7.16
N VAL A 87 0.91 11.92 6.45
CA VAL A 87 -0.42 12.33 6.84
C VAL A 87 -1.48 11.73 5.92
N GLU A 88 -2.47 11.08 6.51
CA GLU A 88 -3.62 10.47 5.84
C GLU A 88 -4.93 10.95 6.45
N LEU A 89 -6.05 10.70 5.75
CA LEU A 89 -7.37 10.93 6.32
C LEU A 89 -7.59 10.04 7.55
N LEU A 90 -8.17 10.62 8.60
CA LEU A 90 -8.59 9.84 9.75
C LEU A 90 -9.82 9.03 9.34
N ARG A 91 -9.73 7.71 9.45
CA ARG A 91 -10.79 6.79 9.07
C ARG A 91 -11.80 6.65 10.21
N ALA A 92 -13.08 6.55 9.86
CA ALA A 92 -14.16 6.48 10.85
C ALA A 92 -14.32 5.08 11.45
N SER A 93 -13.91 4.04 10.71
CA SER A 93 -13.91 2.66 11.16
C SER A 93 -12.53 2.27 11.72
N SER A 94 -12.52 1.41 12.73
CA SER A 94 -11.33 0.69 13.19
C SER A 94 -11.28 -0.76 12.70
N VAL A 95 -12.34 -1.24 12.03
CA VAL A 95 -12.40 -2.58 11.47
C VAL A 95 -11.69 -2.59 10.13
N VAL A 96 -10.56 -3.27 10.09
CA VAL A 96 -9.72 -3.42 8.89
C VAL A 96 -9.89 -4.82 8.34
N GLN A 97 -10.20 -4.92 7.05
CA GLN A 97 -10.18 -6.17 6.29
C GLN A 97 -8.82 -6.30 5.60
N LYS A 98 -8.19 -7.46 5.75
CA LYS A 98 -6.89 -7.78 5.15
C LYS A 98 -7.09 -8.77 4.02
N PHE A 99 -6.61 -8.43 2.84
CA PHE A 99 -6.76 -9.20 1.59
C PHE A 99 -5.49 -9.94 1.22
N THR A 100 -4.33 -9.33 1.47
CA THR A 100 -3.05 -10.02 1.37
C THR A 100 -2.25 -9.84 2.66
N GLY A 101 -1.42 -10.82 2.98
CA GLY A 101 -0.37 -10.74 3.98
C GLY A 101 0.98 -10.46 3.35
N THR A 102 2.03 -10.56 4.16
CA THR A 102 3.41 -10.39 3.71
C THR A 102 3.86 -11.50 2.75
N PHE A 103 3.37 -12.74 2.92
CA PHE A 103 3.79 -13.89 2.09
C PHE A 103 2.63 -14.64 1.44
N GLY A 104 1.42 -14.11 1.45
CA GLY A 104 0.28 -14.84 0.89
C GLY A 104 -0.96 -13.97 0.76
N ALA A 105 -2.00 -14.56 0.19
CA ALA A 105 -3.29 -13.92 -0.02
C ALA A 105 -4.38 -14.58 0.83
N SER A 106 -5.48 -13.85 1.06
CA SER A 106 -6.72 -14.49 1.50
C SER A 106 -7.19 -15.49 0.44
N GLN A 107 -7.86 -16.54 0.91
CA GLN A 107 -8.50 -17.57 0.08
C GLN A 107 -10.02 -17.35 -0.01
N ASP A 108 -10.51 -16.20 0.46
CA ASP A 108 -11.92 -15.85 0.38
C ASP A 108 -12.34 -15.63 -1.08
N THR A 109 -13.53 -16.12 -1.41
CA THR A 109 -14.05 -16.09 -2.79
C THR A 109 -15.11 -15.00 -2.99
N ASP A 110 -15.22 -14.05 -2.07
CA ASP A 110 -16.16 -12.95 -2.20
C ASP A 110 -15.72 -11.96 -3.30
N LYS A 111 -16.68 -11.23 -3.85
CA LYS A 111 -16.46 -10.31 -4.98
C LYS A 111 -15.34 -9.31 -4.70
N LEU A 112 -15.29 -8.75 -3.50
CA LEU A 112 -14.33 -7.71 -3.11
C LEU A 112 -12.93 -8.30 -3.00
N THR A 113 -12.79 -9.42 -2.29
CA THR A 113 -11.51 -10.12 -2.19
C THR A 113 -10.99 -10.53 -3.57
N CYS A 114 -11.81 -11.19 -4.39
CA CYS A 114 -11.43 -11.58 -5.75
C CYS A 114 -10.99 -10.38 -6.60
N THR A 115 -11.69 -9.24 -6.51
CA THR A 115 -11.33 -8.00 -7.23
C THR A 115 -9.95 -7.50 -6.81
N ILE A 116 -9.67 -7.45 -5.50
CA ILE A 116 -8.39 -6.95 -4.97
C ILE A 116 -7.23 -7.90 -5.28
N LEU A 117 -7.47 -9.21 -5.24
CA LEU A 117 -6.46 -10.20 -5.63
C LEU A 117 -6.16 -10.15 -7.14
N ALA A 118 -7.18 -9.95 -7.98
CA ALA A 118 -6.99 -9.73 -9.41
C ALA A 118 -6.26 -8.41 -9.69
N PHE A 119 -6.54 -7.36 -8.93
CA PHE A 119 -5.79 -6.11 -9.00
C PHE A 119 -4.30 -6.31 -8.65
N ASN A 120 -3.98 -7.06 -7.59
CA ASN A 120 -2.59 -7.36 -7.26
C ASN A 120 -1.90 -8.18 -8.36
N HIS A 121 -2.60 -9.16 -8.95
CA HIS A 121 -2.09 -9.93 -10.08
C HIS A 121 -1.83 -9.05 -11.30
N PHE A 122 -2.74 -8.12 -11.62
CA PHE A 122 -2.56 -7.14 -12.69
C PHE A 122 -1.28 -6.33 -12.50
N ILE A 123 -0.98 -5.85 -11.28
CA ILE A 123 0.27 -5.11 -11.03
C ILE A 123 1.49 -5.99 -11.26
N MET A 124 1.45 -7.25 -10.84
CA MET A 124 2.57 -8.16 -11.05
C MET A 124 2.80 -8.44 -12.54
N GLU A 125 1.74 -8.59 -13.33
CA GLU A 125 1.84 -8.75 -14.78
C GLU A 125 2.37 -7.48 -15.46
N ASP A 126 1.76 -6.32 -15.19
CA ASP A 126 2.11 -5.03 -15.81
C ASP A 126 3.55 -4.60 -15.50
N THR A 127 4.07 -5.01 -14.34
CA THR A 127 5.45 -4.76 -13.95
C THR A 127 6.41 -5.89 -14.28
N ALA A 128 6.00 -6.93 -15.01
CA ALA A 128 6.81 -8.13 -15.30
C ALA A 128 7.45 -8.74 -14.04
N CYS A 129 6.67 -8.79 -12.96
CA CYS A 129 7.04 -9.25 -11.63
C CYS A 129 8.23 -8.49 -11.01
N LEU A 130 8.47 -7.23 -11.40
CA LEU A 130 9.46 -6.37 -10.75
C LEU A 130 8.94 -5.81 -9.41
N LEU A 131 7.61 -5.76 -9.25
CA LEU A 131 6.92 -5.21 -8.09
C LEU A 131 5.72 -6.11 -7.74
N ALA A 132 5.60 -6.46 -6.46
CA ALA A 132 4.39 -7.08 -5.91
C ALA A 132 3.90 -6.27 -4.73
N PHE A 133 2.59 -6.08 -4.61
CA PHE A 133 2.01 -5.50 -3.40
C PHE A 133 1.63 -6.61 -2.41
N ALA A 134 1.89 -6.33 -1.14
CA ALA A 134 1.62 -7.20 -0.01
C ALA A 134 0.92 -6.40 1.09
N ASP A 135 0.40 -7.08 2.11
CA ASP A 135 -0.36 -6.45 3.19
C ASP A 135 -1.45 -5.48 2.68
N LEU A 136 -2.10 -5.82 1.55
CA LEU A 136 -3.24 -5.07 1.04
C LEU A 136 -4.39 -5.20 2.03
N GLN A 137 -4.81 -4.07 2.56
CA GLN A 137 -5.84 -3.98 3.58
C GLN A 137 -6.63 -2.70 3.41
N GLY A 138 -7.86 -2.70 3.90
CA GLY A 138 -8.73 -1.55 3.80
C GLY A 138 -9.86 -1.56 4.82
N ASP A 139 -10.60 -0.47 4.85
CA ASP A 139 -11.84 -0.36 5.61
C ASP A 139 -12.95 0.28 4.79
N THR A 140 -14.19 -0.06 5.11
CA THR A 140 -15.36 0.56 4.52
C THR A 140 -15.65 1.85 5.28
N CYS A 141 -15.43 2.99 4.63
CA CYS A 141 -15.66 4.28 5.28
C CYS A 141 -17.16 4.64 5.24
N ALA A 142 -17.87 4.40 6.34
CA ALA A 142 -19.32 4.66 6.45
C ALA A 142 -19.72 6.14 6.31
N GLY A 143 -18.76 7.08 6.28
CA GLY A 143 -18.96 8.53 6.25
C GLY A 143 -18.51 9.25 4.97
N SER A 144 -17.99 8.56 3.96
CA SER A 144 -17.54 9.20 2.72
C SER A 144 -18.71 9.46 1.75
N ARG A 145 -18.55 10.40 0.80
CA ARG A 145 -19.53 10.63 -0.29
C ARG A 145 -19.80 9.37 -1.11
N HIS A 146 -18.89 8.40 -1.08
CA HIS A 146 -19.03 7.05 -1.63
C HIS A 146 -19.40 6.10 -0.48
N LYS A 147 -20.66 6.18 -0.02
CA LYS A 147 -21.17 5.28 1.02
C LYS A 147 -20.99 3.83 0.57
N GLY A 148 -20.11 3.09 1.26
CA GLY A 148 -19.94 1.65 1.07
C GLY A 148 -18.75 1.22 0.21
N SER A 149 -17.97 2.14 -0.37
CA SER A 149 -16.74 1.77 -1.09
C SER A 149 -15.60 1.48 -0.11
N LEU A 150 -14.83 0.41 -0.36
CA LEU A 150 -13.62 0.10 0.40
C LEU A 150 -12.51 1.13 0.10
N ILE A 151 -11.74 1.54 1.11
CA ILE A 151 -10.52 2.33 0.93
C ILE A 151 -9.31 1.47 1.31
N ILE A 152 -8.42 1.22 0.37
CA ILE A 152 -7.14 0.52 0.59
C ILE A 152 -6.08 1.52 1.07
N PHE A 153 -5.30 1.14 2.07
CA PHE A 153 -4.26 1.99 2.67
C PHE A 153 -3.09 1.16 3.21
N ASP A 154 -2.00 1.83 3.58
CA ASP A 154 -0.78 1.23 4.15
C ASP A 154 -0.20 0.03 3.39
N PRO A 155 -0.16 0.05 2.04
CA PRO A 155 0.23 -1.14 1.30
C PRO A 155 1.72 -1.44 1.47
N MET A 156 2.10 -2.72 1.57
CA MET A 156 3.49 -3.18 1.47
C MET A 156 3.88 -3.46 0.04
N THR A 157 5.16 -3.33 -0.27
CA THR A 157 5.70 -3.70 -1.58
C THR A 157 6.91 -4.61 -1.43
N HIS A 158 6.99 -5.59 -2.31
CA HIS A 158 8.20 -6.35 -2.59
C HIS A 158 8.80 -5.88 -3.90
N THR A 159 10.08 -5.54 -3.88
CA THR A 159 10.86 -5.19 -5.07
C THR A 159 11.96 -6.20 -5.26
N ILE A 160 12.48 -6.38 -6.48
CA ILE A 160 13.52 -7.38 -6.74
C ILE A 160 14.71 -7.25 -5.78
N HIS A 161 15.13 -6.02 -5.47
CA HIS A 161 16.31 -5.74 -4.64
C HIS A 161 16.02 -5.59 -3.15
N GLY A 162 14.75 -5.62 -2.72
CA GLY A 162 14.43 -5.49 -1.30
C GLY A 162 14.56 -4.06 -0.76
N GLU A 163 14.43 -3.05 -1.62
CA GLU A 163 14.79 -1.65 -1.32
C GLU A 163 13.57 -0.74 -1.11
N SER A 164 12.36 -1.30 -1.15
CA SER A 164 11.15 -0.48 -1.06
C SER A 164 10.96 0.11 0.32
N ARG A 165 11.05 -0.70 1.40
CA ARG A 165 10.83 -0.29 2.80
C ARG A 165 11.14 -1.42 3.79
N PRO A 166 11.14 -1.17 5.11
CA PRO A 166 11.16 -2.25 6.11
C PRO A 166 10.03 -3.26 5.87
N GLY A 167 10.38 -4.55 5.81
CA GLY A 167 9.46 -5.63 5.45
C GLY A 167 9.44 -5.99 3.96
N ASP A 168 10.21 -5.29 3.12
CA ASP A 168 10.48 -5.75 1.76
C ASP A 168 11.34 -7.03 1.81
N HIS A 169 10.77 -8.14 1.34
CA HIS A 169 11.43 -9.44 1.30
C HIS A 169 12.09 -9.75 -0.06
N GLY A 170 12.27 -8.74 -0.91
CA GLY A 170 13.01 -8.88 -2.14
C GLY A 170 12.29 -9.78 -3.16
N HIS A 171 13.11 -10.41 -4.01
CA HIS A 171 12.70 -11.51 -4.87
C HIS A 171 11.93 -12.63 -4.12
N LYS A 172 12.30 -12.95 -2.87
CA LYS A 172 11.57 -13.97 -2.09
C LYS A 172 10.11 -13.56 -1.87
N GLY A 173 9.86 -12.30 -1.49
CA GLY A 173 8.50 -11.80 -1.29
C GLY A 173 7.65 -11.88 -2.56
N ILE A 174 8.23 -11.51 -3.71
CA ILE A 174 7.56 -11.62 -5.02
C ILE A 174 7.25 -13.09 -5.35
N HIS A 175 8.22 -13.98 -5.21
CA HIS A 175 8.06 -15.40 -5.49
C HIS A 175 6.97 -16.04 -4.61
N GLU A 176 6.92 -15.70 -3.32
CA GLU A 176 5.85 -16.16 -2.43
C GLU A 176 4.49 -15.59 -2.83
N THR A 177 4.42 -14.34 -3.28
CA THR A 177 3.15 -13.76 -3.74
C THR A 177 2.63 -14.50 -4.97
N ILE A 178 3.50 -14.85 -5.92
CA ILE A 178 3.15 -15.62 -7.12
C ILE A 178 2.68 -17.03 -6.74
N ASN A 179 3.45 -17.75 -5.92
CA ASN A 179 3.13 -19.15 -5.58
C ASN A 179 1.86 -19.31 -4.74
N ASN A 180 1.48 -18.28 -4.00
CA ASN A 180 0.27 -18.27 -3.18
C ASN A 180 -0.90 -17.55 -3.86
N HIS A 181 -0.76 -17.15 -5.13
CA HIS A 181 -1.86 -16.57 -5.91
C HIS A 181 -2.56 -17.65 -6.74
N ASP A 182 -3.83 -17.89 -6.41
CA ASP A 182 -4.74 -18.66 -7.25
C ASP A 182 -5.53 -17.70 -8.15
N CYS A 183 -5.38 -17.84 -9.46
CA CYS A 183 -6.13 -17.04 -10.42
C CYS A 183 -7.64 -17.25 -10.21
N ASN A 184 -8.37 -16.16 -9.99
CA ASN A 184 -9.81 -16.19 -9.83
C ASN A 184 -10.54 -15.79 -11.13
N ILE A 185 -11.87 -15.70 -11.05
CA ILE A 185 -12.73 -15.37 -12.18
C ILE A 185 -12.37 -14.02 -12.83
N PHE A 186 -11.95 -13.03 -12.04
CA PHE A 186 -11.58 -11.71 -12.54
C PHE A 186 -10.17 -11.71 -13.12
N CYS A 187 -9.22 -12.47 -12.57
CA CYS A 187 -7.91 -12.67 -13.21
C CYS A 187 -8.09 -13.21 -14.63
N THR A 188 -8.91 -14.26 -14.76
CA THR A 188 -9.20 -14.90 -16.05
C THR A 188 -9.89 -13.94 -17.01
N ALA A 189 -10.89 -13.19 -16.53
CA ALA A 189 -11.64 -12.26 -17.36
C ALA A 189 -10.80 -11.04 -17.80
N LEU A 190 -9.77 -10.67 -17.05
CA LEU A 190 -8.80 -9.64 -17.42
C LEU A 190 -7.71 -10.14 -18.38
N GLY A 191 -7.62 -11.46 -18.59
CA GLY A 191 -6.58 -12.08 -19.41
C GLY A 191 -5.20 -12.06 -18.77
N LEU A 192 -5.14 -12.16 -17.44
CA LEU A 192 -3.89 -12.25 -16.65
C LEU A 192 -3.37 -13.68 -16.56
#